data_AF-A0A800CGF5-F1
#
_entry.id   AF-A0A800CGF5-F1
#
_cell.length_a   1.000
_cell.length_b   1.000
_cell.length_c   1.000
_cell.angle_alpha   90.00
_cell.angle_beta   90.00
_cell.angle_gamma   90.00
#
_symmetry.space_group_name_H-M   'P 1'
#
loop_
_entity.id
_entity.type
_entity.pdbx_description
1 polymer ?
#
loop_
_entity_poly.entity_id
_entity_poly.type
_entity_poly.pdbx_seq_one_letter_code
_entity_poly.pdbx_strand_id
1 'polypeptide(L)'
;ARDVVNRTIGSDTCTRLIYQRRQTAWYKRYADLYAAIDKGSQFLYKLDQVTLSPRSFADGLQQYTRTWFRVDQLYRQFIYHARQAEHRTLLVPLLDEIDNYYTNNYLLPLNDQWQEIVDGVTDWHAVALPRQMDFYENYVAPYLRRGKKVFVIISDALRYEVGEELYGRIRQEDRYEANLETAVTALPSFTQLGMAALLPHDTLTIAQDGRTVLVDGQSSAGTANRRKILAQATHGAGAALQANDLLNMSREESRALFRDHEVVYIYHNRIDAAGDKRESEERVFDAVADTLAELIRIIKKLAGANATNMIVTADHGFIYQRRPLDASDFAGQQAKGGQILTVNRRYVLGKSLQEGRSFKRFTVRDVGLDGEMEMLLPKSVNRLRVKGAGSRYVHGGASLQEIIVPVIHINKKRQSDVTKVNVDILRGVSSIITTNQITIRFYQTEPATAKVQPRVLRVGLYTQSGQLISDRHELVFDFSSENEREREIPVQFILTRQSETANGQEIALRLEEQVPGTSHYQVYKSARYVLKRRFGSDFDF
;
A
#
# COMPACT_ATOMS: atom_id res chain seq x y z
N ALA A 1 22.72 -5.93 4.46
CA ALA A 1 22.88 -4.53 4.01
C ALA A 1 24.07 -4.41 3.05
N ARG A 2 25.32 -4.58 3.49
CA ARG A 2 26.51 -4.51 2.62
C ARG A 2 26.42 -5.45 1.41
N ASP A 3 26.04 -6.71 1.62
CA ASP A 3 25.90 -7.66 0.51
C ASP A 3 24.80 -7.28 -0.50
N VAL A 4 23.73 -6.61 -0.03
CA VAL A 4 22.65 -6.11 -0.90
C VAL A 4 23.16 -4.92 -1.73
N VAL A 5 23.87 -3.98 -1.09
CA VAL A 5 24.53 -2.85 -1.77
C VAL A 5 25.50 -3.34 -2.84
N ASN A 6 26.36 -4.30 -2.50
CA ASN A 6 27.35 -4.86 -3.41
C ASN A 6 26.76 -5.85 -4.42
N ARG A 7 25.44 -6.10 -4.38
CA ARG A 7 24.73 -7.09 -5.22
C ARG A 7 25.34 -8.50 -5.17
N THR A 8 25.92 -8.89 -4.03
CA THR A 8 26.52 -10.22 -3.81
C THR A 8 25.55 -11.25 -3.23
N ILE A 9 24.34 -10.82 -2.86
CA ILE A 9 23.25 -11.68 -2.41
C ILE A 9 22.00 -11.45 -3.26
N GLY A 10 21.40 -12.53 -3.78
CA GLY A 10 20.12 -12.47 -4.49
C GLY A 10 18.95 -12.20 -3.55
N SER A 11 17.87 -11.59 -4.07
CA SER A 11 16.69 -11.19 -3.29
C SER A 11 16.11 -12.36 -2.49
N ASP A 12 15.86 -13.50 -3.12
CA ASP A 12 15.27 -14.66 -2.43
C ASP A 12 16.16 -15.19 -1.30
N THR A 13 17.48 -15.21 -1.52
CA THR A 13 18.44 -15.58 -0.48
C THR A 13 18.42 -14.57 0.67
N CYS A 14 18.33 -13.27 0.38
CA CYS A 14 18.21 -12.23 1.40
C CYS A 14 16.94 -12.43 2.24
N THR A 15 15.79 -12.61 1.61
CA THR A 15 14.50 -12.84 2.27
C THR A 15 14.55 -14.11 3.14
N ARG A 16 15.12 -15.21 2.65
CA ARG A 16 15.28 -16.45 3.45
C ARG A 16 16.18 -16.26 4.67
N LEU A 17 17.30 -15.56 4.55
CA LEU A 17 18.17 -15.27 5.70
C LEU A 17 17.45 -14.43 6.74
N ILE A 18 16.70 -13.41 6.31
CA ILE A 18 15.90 -12.58 7.21
C ILE A 18 14.81 -13.40 7.90
N TYR A 19 14.18 -14.33 7.17
CA TYR A 19 13.22 -15.25 7.73
C TYR A 19 13.83 -16.12 8.83
N GLN A 20 15.03 -16.68 8.62
CA GLN A 20 15.75 -17.42 9.66
C GLN A 20 16.04 -16.53 10.89
N ARG A 21 16.36 -15.25 10.68
CA ARG A 21 16.58 -14.30 11.78
C ARG A 21 15.32 -14.04 12.60
N ARG A 22 14.11 -14.20 12.05
CA ARG A 22 12.83 -14.06 12.80
C ARG A 22 12.76 -14.98 14.02
N GLN A 23 13.44 -16.12 13.96
CA GLN A 23 13.47 -17.11 15.04
C GLN A 23 14.42 -16.77 16.19
N THR A 24 15.20 -15.69 16.05
CA THR A 24 16.18 -15.29 17.05
C THR A 24 15.58 -14.34 18.08
N ALA A 25 16.05 -14.41 19.33
CA ALA A 25 15.59 -13.54 20.42
C ALA A 25 15.72 -12.04 20.12
N TRP A 26 16.63 -11.67 19.20
CA TRP A 26 16.92 -10.29 18.84
C TRP A 26 16.01 -9.72 17.76
N TYR A 27 15.25 -10.55 17.04
CA TYR A 27 14.50 -10.10 15.85
C TYR A 27 13.58 -8.92 16.14
N LYS A 28 12.81 -8.98 17.23
CA LYS A 28 11.85 -7.93 17.60
C LYS A 28 12.50 -6.54 17.70
N ARG A 29 13.75 -6.47 18.17
CA ARG A 29 14.52 -5.22 18.27
C ARG A 29 15.00 -4.69 16.92
N TYR A 30 15.26 -5.58 15.96
CA TYR A 30 15.82 -5.24 14.64
C TYR A 30 14.81 -5.42 13.50
N ALA A 31 13.51 -5.54 13.79
CA ALA A 31 12.49 -5.90 12.81
C ALA A 31 12.46 -4.92 11.63
N ASP A 32 12.47 -3.61 11.90
CA ASP A 32 12.51 -2.58 10.86
C ASP A 32 13.82 -2.56 10.08
N LEU A 33 14.95 -2.87 10.71
CA LEU A 33 16.22 -2.96 10.01
C LEU A 33 16.21 -4.13 9.02
N TYR A 34 15.69 -5.29 9.43
CA TYR A 34 15.53 -6.43 8.54
C TYR A 34 14.51 -6.15 7.44
N ALA A 35 13.36 -5.55 7.78
CA ALA A 35 12.34 -5.18 6.79
C ALA A 35 12.90 -4.20 5.76
N ALA A 36 13.67 -3.18 6.16
CA ALA A 36 14.35 -2.29 5.24
C ALA A 36 15.32 -3.06 4.32
N ILE A 37 16.16 -3.95 4.86
CA ILE A 37 17.08 -4.73 4.01
C ILE A 37 16.32 -5.60 3.00
N ASP A 38 15.24 -6.26 3.42
CA ASP A 38 14.39 -7.08 2.56
C ASP A 38 13.77 -6.25 1.42
N LYS A 39 13.16 -5.10 1.76
CA LYS A 39 12.54 -4.20 0.78
C LYS A 39 13.55 -3.57 -0.16
N GLY A 40 14.73 -3.19 0.33
CA GLY A 40 15.83 -2.70 -0.50
C GLY A 40 16.32 -3.76 -1.48
N SER A 41 16.46 -5.02 -1.04
CA SER A 41 16.85 -6.12 -1.93
C SER A 41 15.80 -6.41 -3.00
N GLN A 42 14.52 -6.42 -2.62
CA GLN A 42 13.41 -6.62 -3.56
C GLN A 42 13.28 -5.46 -4.53
N PHE A 43 13.54 -4.22 -4.08
CA PHE A 43 13.54 -3.04 -4.94
C PHE A 43 14.57 -3.17 -6.06
N LEU A 44 15.83 -3.49 -5.73
CA LEU A 44 16.89 -3.64 -6.72
C LEU A 44 16.57 -4.75 -7.72
N TYR A 45 16.12 -5.90 -7.22
CA TYR A 45 15.70 -7.02 -8.08
C TYR A 45 14.54 -6.63 -9.00
N LYS A 46 13.51 -5.96 -8.47
CA LYS A 46 12.35 -5.56 -9.28
C LYS A 46 12.73 -4.51 -10.33
N LEU A 47 13.63 -3.59 -9.98
CA LEU A 47 14.12 -2.56 -10.90
C LEU A 47 14.86 -3.18 -12.09
N ASP A 48 15.69 -4.20 -11.85
CA ASP A 48 16.42 -4.91 -12.92
C ASP A 48 15.47 -5.68 -13.87
N GLN A 49 14.23 -5.95 -13.45
CA GLN A 49 13.24 -6.69 -14.24
C GLN A 49 12.29 -5.81 -15.07
N VAL A 50 12.25 -4.50 -14.82
CA VAL A 50 11.30 -3.61 -15.52
C VAL A 50 11.96 -2.97 -16.73
N THR A 51 11.23 -2.95 -17.84
CA THR A 51 11.56 -2.14 -19.02
C THR A 51 10.59 -0.97 -19.08
N LEU A 52 11.10 0.25 -18.92
CA LEU A 52 10.32 1.48 -18.81
C LEU A 52 10.11 2.12 -20.19
N SER A 53 9.43 1.41 -21.09
CA SER A 53 9.18 1.87 -22.46
C SER A 53 7.69 1.73 -22.81
N PRO A 54 6.84 2.71 -22.44
CA PRO A 54 5.44 2.73 -22.82
C PRO A 54 5.32 2.98 -24.33
N ARG A 55 4.50 2.17 -25.02
CA ARG A 55 4.30 2.28 -26.48
C ARG A 55 3.11 3.15 -26.86
N SER A 56 2.20 3.39 -25.91
CA SER A 56 0.99 4.20 -26.06
C SER A 56 0.50 4.60 -24.68
N PHE A 57 -0.50 5.48 -24.62
CA PHE A 57 -1.10 5.87 -23.35
C PHE A 57 -1.68 4.67 -22.59
N ALA A 58 -2.46 3.83 -23.28
CA ALA A 58 -3.07 2.64 -22.71
C ALA A 58 -2.03 1.61 -22.24
N ASP A 59 -0.97 1.41 -23.04
CA ASP A 59 0.15 0.54 -22.68
C ASP A 59 0.87 1.07 -21.43
N GLY A 60 1.16 2.37 -21.34
CA GLY A 60 1.80 2.96 -20.16
C GLY A 60 0.98 2.79 -18.89
N LEU A 61 -0.34 3.00 -18.94
CA LEU A 61 -1.21 2.78 -17.78
C LEU A 61 -1.26 1.30 -17.40
N GLN A 62 -1.39 0.40 -18.37
CA GLN A 62 -1.42 -1.04 -18.12
C GLN A 62 -0.10 -1.53 -17.52
N GLN A 63 1.04 -1.08 -18.04
CA GLN A 63 2.35 -1.46 -17.56
C GLN A 63 2.60 -0.93 -16.15
N TYR A 64 2.19 0.32 -15.87
CA TYR A 64 2.27 0.88 -14.55
C TYR A 64 1.46 0.08 -13.54
N THR A 65 0.19 -0.18 -13.84
CA THR A 65 -0.78 -0.82 -12.92
C THR A 65 -0.53 -2.31 -12.73
N ARG A 66 0.16 -2.98 -13.67
CA ARG A 66 0.56 -4.39 -13.53
C ARG A 66 1.93 -4.58 -12.90
N THR A 67 2.89 -3.73 -13.19
CA THR A 67 4.30 -4.01 -12.87
C THR A 67 5.10 -2.85 -12.29
N TRP A 68 5.03 -1.64 -12.87
CA TRP A 68 5.94 -0.56 -12.48
C TRP A 68 5.59 0.03 -11.12
N PHE A 69 4.31 0.11 -10.76
CA PHE A 69 3.86 0.60 -9.44
C PHE A 69 4.57 -0.10 -8.27
N ARG A 70 4.99 -1.36 -8.46
CA ARG A 70 5.67 -2.14 -7.42
C ARG A 70 7.03 -1.56 -7.05
N VAL A 71 7.71 -0.87 -7.96
CA VAL A 71 8.97 -0.17 -7.67
C VAL A 71 8.71 1.01 -6.73
N ASP A 72 7.68 1.82 -7.00
CA ASP A 72 7.22 2.90 -6.10
C ASP A 72 6.85 2.37 -4.71
N GLN A 73 6.15 1.24 -4.65
CA GLN A 73 5.75 0.59 -3.41
C GLN A 73 6.93 0.10 -2.58
N LEU A 74 7.89 -0.60 -3.22
CA LEU A 74 9.08 -1.12 -2.55
C LEU A 74 9.97 0.02 -2.05
N TYR A 75 10.13 1.09 -2.84
CA TYR A 75 10.83 2.29 -2.41
C TYR A 75 10.18 2.91 -1.18
N ARG A 76 8.86 3.14 -1.20
CA ARG A 76 8.12 3.67 -0.05
C ARG A 76 8.30 2.82 1.21
N GLN A 77 8.09 1.51 1.08
CA GLN A 77 8.20 0.57 2.21
C GLN A 77 9.62 0.54 2.76
N PHE A 78 10.63 0.57 1.89
CA PHE A 78 12.03 0.67 2.28
C PHE A 78 12.29 1.94 3.11
N ILE A 79 11.91 3.12 2.60
CA ILE A 79 12.12 4.39 3.30
C ILE A 79 11.38 4.42 4.65
N TYR A 80 10.14 3.92 4.71
CA TYR A 80 9.39 3.80 5.96
C TYR A 80 10.18 2.99 7.00
N HIS A 81 10.56 1.76 6.69
CA HIS A 81 11.28 0.89 7.63
C HIS A 81 12.68 1.42 7.98
N ALA A 82 13.40 1.99 7.02
CA ALA A 82 14.68 2.63 7.28
C ALA A 82 14.55 3.79 8.27
N ARG A 83 13.42 4.51 8.23
CA ARG A 83 13.09 5.55 9.21
C ARG A 83 12.65 4.97 10.54
N GLN A 84 11.95 3.85 10.61
CA GLN A 84 11.54 3.30 11.92
C GLN A 84 12.69 2.60 12.68
N ALA A 85 13.75 2.16 11.99
CA ALA A 85 14.86 1.42 12.62
C ALA A 85 15.66 2.23 13.68
N GLU A 86 16.00 1.59 14.81
CA GLU A 86 16.82 2.17 15.91
C GLU A 86 18.31 2.36 15.53
N HIS A 87 18.84 1.59 14.58
CA HIS A 87 20.25 1.59 14.18
C HIS A 87 20.46 2.02 12.71
N ARG A 88 19.89 3.18 12.36
CA ARG A 88 19.81 3.67 10.96
C ARG A 88 21.16 3.81 10.25
N THR A 89 22.24 4.05 10.99
CA THR A 89 23.60 4.19 10.43
C THR A 89 24.04 2.96 9.64
N LEU A 90 23.56 1.77 10.00
CA LEU A 90 23.83 0.52 9.28
C LEU A 90 23.15 0.46 7.91
N LEU A 91 22.13 1.27 7.69
CA LEU A 91 21.37 1.33 6.45
C LEU A 91 21.84 2.45 5.53
N VAL A 92 22.66 3.41 5.99
CA VAL A 92 23.04 4.61 5.21
C VAL A 92 23.54 4.27 3.80
N PRO A 93 24.49 3.33 3.59
CA PRO A 93 24.94 3.00 2.24
C PRO A 93 23.82 2.41 1.36
N LEU A 94 22.95 1.59 1.94
CA LEU A 94 21.81 1.03 1.21
C LEU A 94 20.75 2.10 0.91
N LEU A 95 20.51 3.00 1.85
CA LEU A 95 19.60 4.12 1.67
C LEU A 95 20.05 4.99 0.50
N ASP A 96 21.33 5.33 0.46
CA ASP A 96 21.89 6.16 -0.61
C ASP A 96 21.83 5.50 -1.99
N GLU A 97 22.12 4.21 -2.07
CA GLU A 97 21.96 3.45 -3.31
C GLU A 97 20.50 3.38 -3.77
N ILE A 98 19.57 3.06 -2.86
CA ILE A 98 18.15 2.94 -3.22
C ILE A 98 17.60 4.29 -3.70
N ASP A 99 17.95 5.41 -3.07
CA ASP A 99 17.54 6.74 -3.54
C ASP A 99 18.15 7.11 -4.90
N ASN A 100 19.42 6.76 -5.13
CA ASN A 100 20.09 6.95 -6.42
C ASN A 100 19.35 6.20 -7.53
N TYR A 101 19.12 4.89 -7.34
CA TYR A 101 18.42 4.06 -8.33
C TYR A 101 16.97 4.49 -8.51
N TYR A 102 16.25 4.82 -7.44
CA TYR A 102 14.87 5.28 -7.56
C TYR A 102 14.78 6.55 -8.38
N THR A 103 15.65 7.53 -8.12
CA THR A 103 15.60 8.82 -8.83
C THR A 103 16.05 8.67 -10.28
N ASN A 104 17.22 8.06 -10.51
CA ASN A 104 17.93 8.13 -11.78
C ASN A 104 17.62 6.97 -12.74
N ASN A 105 17.15 5.82 -12.22
CA ASN A 105 16.90 4.62 -13.03
C ASN A 105 15.41 4.27 -13.13
N TYR A 106 14.57 4.82 -12.26
CA TYR A 106 13.15 4.58 -12.27
C TYR A 106 12.32 5.85 -12.50
N LEU A 107 12.33 6.78 -11.55
CA LEU A 107 11.40 7.90 -11.51
C LEU A 107 11.59 8.84 -12.71
N LEU A 108 12.83 9.28 -12.98
CA LEU A 108 13.12 10.15 -14.12
C LEU A 108 12.95 9.41 -15.46
N PRO A 109 13.60 8.24 -15.71
CA PRO A 109 13.46 7.55 -17.00
C PRO A 109 12.02 7.15 -17.35
N LEU A 110 11.24 6.66 -16.37
CA LEU A 110 9.83 6.35 -16.58
C LEU A 110 9.06 7.58 -17.06
N ASN A 111 9.27 8.71 -16.38
CA ASN A 111 8.50 9.92 -16.65
C ASN A 111 8.96 10.67 -17.89
N ASP A 112 10.23 10.55 -18.30
CA ASP A 112 10.71 11.08 -19.58
C ASP A 112 10.10 10.28 -20.75
N GLN A 113 10.13 8.95 -20.67
CA GLN A 113 9.50 8.09 -21.68
C GLN A 113 7.98 8.26 -21.73
N TRP A 114 7.35 8.40 -20.56
CA TRP A 114 5.91 8.71 -20.48
C TRP A 114 5.60 10.10 -21.05
N GLN A 115 6.48 11.08 -20.84
CA GLN A 115 6.27 12.44 -21.34
C GLN A 115 6.22 12.47 -22.88
N GLU A 116 7.01 11.66 -23.57
CA GLU A 116 6.94 11.54 -25.04
C GLU A 116 5.54 11.12 -25.51
N ILE A 117 4.89 10.20 -24.78
CA ILE A 117 3.51 9.80 -25.04
C ILE A 117 2.53 10.95 -24.75
N VAL A 118 2.68 11.62 -23.60
CA VAL A 118 1.83 12.76 -23.19
C VAL A 118 1.95 13.95 -24.16
N ASP A 119 3.13 14.19 -24.71
CA ASP A 119 3.36 15.25 -25.69
C ASP A 119 2.52 15.05 -26.95
N GLY A 120 2.29 13.79 -27.35
CA GLY A 120 1.41 13.41 -28.45
C GLY A 120 -0.09 13.45 -28.15
N VAL A 121 -0.49 13.61 -26.88
CA VAL A 121 -1.92 13.71 -26.51
C VAL A 121 -2.45 15.11 -26.81
N THR A 122 -3.51 15.16 -27.61
CA THR A 122 -4.25 16.39 -27.94
C THR A 122 -5.64 16.42 -27.30
N ASP A 123 -6.18 15.27 -26.93
CA ASP A 123 -7.44 15.11 -26.21
C ASP A 123 -7.23 14.09 -25.09
N TRP A 124 -7.03 14.61 -23.87
CA TRP A 124 -6.91 13.82 -22.64
C TRP A 124 -8.22 13.13 -22.27
N HIS A 125 -9.35 13.77 -22.59
CA HIS A 125 -10.68 13.25 -22.29
C HIS A 125 -11.06 12.04 -23.15
N ALA A 126 -10.58 11.96 -24.40
CA ALA A 126 -10.85 10.85 -25.32
C ALA A 126 -9.98 9.61 -25.10
N VAL A 127 -9.05 9.62 -24.13
CA VAL A 127 -8.21 8.46 -23.88
C VAL A 127 -9.01 7.34 -23.19
N ALA A 128 -9.14 6.19 -23.85
CA ALA A 128 -10.03 5.11 -23.45
C ALA A 128 -9.52 4.29 -22.25
N LEU A 129 -9.68 4.82 -21.03
CA LEU A 129 -9.44 4.16 -19.73
C LEU A 129 -10.45 4.72 -18.72
N PRO A 130 -10.87 4.02 -17.65
CA PRO A 130 -11.89 4.57 -16.75
C PRO A 130 -11.47 5.95 -16.23
N ARG A 131 -12.31 6.95 -16.45
CA ARG A 131 -11.98 8.35 -16.17
C ARG A 131 -12.50 8.72 -14.79
N GLN A 132 -11.71 9.46 -14.03
CA GLN A 132 -12.13 10.00 -12.75
C GLN A 132 -13.36 10.92 -12.89
N MET A 133 -13.49 11.64 -14.01
CA MET A 133 -14.67 12.47 -14.30
C MET A 133 -15.95 11.65 -14.48
N ASP A 134 -15.87 10.37 -14.85
CA ASP A 134 -17.06 9.52 -14.95
C ASP A 134 -17.34 8.74 -13.66
N PHE A 135 -16.64 9.05 -12.57
CA PHE A 135 -16.61 8.20 -11.39
C PHE A 135 -18.01 7.95 -10.81
N TYR A 136 -18.81 9.01 -10.69
CA TYR A 136 -20.16 8.88 -10.13
C TYR A 136 -21.03 7.95 -11.00
N GLU A 137 -21.06 8.17 -12.32
CA GLU A 137 -21.91 7.40 -13.23
C GLU A 137 -21.48 5.93 -13.38
N ASN A 138 -20.17 5.69 -13.39
CA ASN A 138 -19.62 4.35 -13.58
C ASN A 138 -19.59 3.52 -12.28
N TYR A 139 -19.42 4.15 -11.12
CA TYR A 139 -19.14 3.44 -9.88
C TYR A 139 -20.16 3.66 -8.76
N VAL A 140 -20.86 4.80 -8.72
CA VAL A 140 -21.83 5.14 -7.65
C VAL A 140 -23.26 4.91 -8.11
N ALA A 141 -23.68 5.55 -9.20
CA ALA A 141 -25.03 5.46 -9.75
C ALA A 141 -25.53 4.02 -10.01
N PRO A 142 -24.69 3.03 -10.42
CA PRO A 142 -25.15 1.65 -10.57
C PRO A 142 -25.67 1.00 -9.28
N TYR A 143 -25.20 1.43 -8.11
CA TYR A 143 -25.74 0.95 -6.83
C TYR A 143 -27.15 1.48 -6.60
N LEU A 144 -27.35 2.80 -6.80
CA LEU A 144 -28.64 3.46 -6.63
C LEU A 144 -29.70 2.92 -7.60
N ARG A 145 -29.34 2.73 -8.88
CA ARG A 145 -30.22 2.11 -9.89
C ARG A 145 -30.70 0.70 -9.49
N ARG A 146 -29.95 0.01 -8.63
CA ARG A 146 -30.27 -1.32 -8.09
C ARG A 146 -30.91 -1.28 -6.70
N GLY A 147 -31.29 -0.09 -6.21
CA GLY A 147 -31.83 0.11 -4.86
C GLY A 147 -30.84 -0.23 -3.75
N LYS A 148 -29.53 -0.10 -4.01
CA LYS A 148 -28.46 -0.39 -3.04
C LYS A 148 -27.80 0.90 -2.58
N LYS A 149 -27.43 0.92 -1.30
CA LYS A 149 -26.65 2.00 -0.69
C LYS A 149 -25.14 1.79 -0.92
N VAL A 150 -24.38 2.88 -1.04
CA VAL A 150 -22.94 2.86 -1.24
C VAL A 150 -22.23 3.97 -0.45
N PHE A 151 -21.08 3.61 0.13
CA PHE A 151 -20.24 4.54 0.88
C PHE A 151 -18.93 4.73 0.14
N VAL A 152 -18.59 5.96 -0.21
CA VAL A 152 -17.36 6.29 -0.93
C VAL A 152 -16.39 6.97 0.03
N ILE A 153 -15.21 6.39 0.19
CA ILE A 153 -14.11 6.93 0.98
C ILE A 153 -13.10 7.50 0.00
N ILE A 154 -12.91 8.82 0.05
CA ILE A 154 -11.98 9.54 -0.81
C ILE A 154 -10.78 9.91 0.04
N SER A 155 -9.65 9.24 -0.19
CA SER A 155 -8.39 9.56 0.46
C SER A 155 -7.55 10.43 -0.44
N ASP A 156 -7.37 11.68 -0.04
CA ASP A 156 -6.51 12.66 -0.69
C ASP A 156 -5.10 12.11 -0.89
N ALA A 157 -4.56 12.28 -2.10
CA ALA A 157 -3.23 11.82 -2.51
C ALA A 157 -2.96 10.30 -2.41
N LEU A 158 -3.99 9.45 -2.51
CA LEU A 158 -3.81 7.99 -2.48
C LEU A 158 -3.34 7.45 -3.84
N ARG A 159 -2.01 7.30 -4.00
CA ARG A 159 -1.40 6.66 -5.19
C ARG A 159 -1.92 5.24 -5.40
N TYR A 160 -1.97 4.82 -6.67
CA TYR A 160 -2.35 3.44 -7.02
C TYR A 160 -1.59 2.37 -6.23
N GLU A 161 -0.28 2.51 -6.06
CA GLU A 161 0.53 1.54 -5.30
C GLU A 161 0.13 1.41 -3.83
N VAL A 162 -0.34 2.51 -3.22
CA VAL A 162 -0.87 2.49 -1.85
C VAL A 162 -2.25 1.84 -1.84
N GLY A 163 -3.06 2.11 -2.86
CA GLY A 163 -4.33 1.43 -3.08
C GLY A 163 -4.19 -0.08 -3.26
N GLU A 164 -3.15 -0.54 -3.96
CA GLU A 164 -2.86 -1.97 -4.11
C GLU A 164 -2.49 -2.62 -2.77
N GLU A 165 -1.67 -1.95 -1.95
CA GLU A 165 -1.37 -2.43 -0.60
C GLU A 165 -2.63 -2.46 0.29
N LEU A 166 -3.46 -1.42 0.22
CA LEU A 166 -4.74 -1.36 0.93
C LEU A 166 -5.68 -2.48 0.50
N TYR A 167 -5.80 -2.72 -0.80
CA TYR A 167 -6.59 -3.81 -1.37
C TYR A 167 -6.16 -5.17 -0.80
N GLY A 168 -4.84 -5.42 -0.73
CA GLY A 168 -4.30 -6.61 -0.07
C GLY A 168 -4.70 -6.72 1.40
N ARG A 169 -4.58 -5.63 2.17
CA ARG A 169 -4.98 -5.56 3.58
C ARG A 169 -6.48 -5.79 3.78
N ILE A 170 -7.33 -5.23 2.92
CA ILE A 170 -8.79 -5.43 2.99
C ILE A 170 -9.13 -6.90 2.77
N ARG A 171 -8.52 -7.55 1.77
CA ARG A 171 -8.80 -8.97 1.49
C ARG A 171 -8.34 -9.90 2.61
N GLN A 172 -7.37 -9.49 3.42
CA GLN A 172 -6.95 -10.25 4.62
C GLN A 172 -8.01 -10.24 5.74
N GLU A 173 -8.94 -9.30 5.71
CA GLU A 173 -10.00 -9.20 6.72
C GLU A 173 -11.13 -10.20 6.45
N ASP A 174 -11.67 -10.77 7.54
CA ASP A 174 -12.74 -11.77 7.47
C ASP A 174 -14.04 -11.17 6.89
N ARG A 175 -14.60 -11.88 5.90
CA ARG A 175 -15.82 -11.54 5.15
C ARG A 175 -15.76 -10.19 4.46
N TYR A 176 -14.58 -9.77 4.03
CA TYR A 176 -14.41 -8.63 3.12
C TYR A 176 -13.94 -9.15 1.76
N GLU A 177 -14.79 -9.00 0.75
CA GLU A 177 -14.37 -9.09 -0.64
C GLU A 177 -13.95 -7.70 -1.12
N ALA A 178 -12.92 -7.66 -1.96
CA ALA A 178 -12.54 -6.44 -2.64
C ALA A 178 -12.14 -6.74 -4.09
N ASN A 179 -12.30 -5.74 -4.96
CA ASN A 179 -11.74 -5.69 -6.31
C ASN A 179 -11.00 -4.36 -6.49
N LEU A 180 -9.85 -4.38 -7.16
CA LEU A 180 -9.05 -3.19 -7.46
C LEU A 180 -9.16 -2.85 -8.94
N GLU A 181 -9.68 -1.66 -9.21
CA GLU A 181 -9.69 -1.02 -10.53
C GLU A 181 -8.84 0.25 -10.49
N THR A 182 -8.67 0.88 -11.65
CA THR A 182 -7.88 2.11 -11.81
C THR A 182 -8.72 3.16 -12.51
N ALA A 183 -8.51 4.42 -12.14
CA ALA A 183 -9.03 5.55 -12.88
C ALA A 183 -7.91 6.55 -13.22
N VAL A 184 -8.10 7.28 -14.32
CA VAL A 184 -7.22 8.38 -14.74
C VAL A 184 -7.80 9.69 -14.22
N THR A 185 -6.98 10.47 -13.51
CA THR A 185 -7.43 11.75 -12.95
C THR A 185 -7.79 12.76 -14.04
N ALA A 186 -8.60 13.74 -13.67
CA ALA A 186 -8.68 14.99 -14.42
C ALA A 186 -7.31 15.72 -14.41
N LEU A 187 -7.12 16.65 -15.34
CA LEU A 187 -5.93 17.52 -15.41
C LEU A 187 -6.29 19.00 -15.19
N PRO A 188 -5.49 19.77 -14.42
CA PRO A 188 -4.34 19.29 -13.64
C PRO A 188 -4.77 18.34 -12.51
N SER A 189 -3.89 17.44 -12.08
CA SER A 189 -4.17 16.44 -11.03
C SER A 189 -4.10 17.03 -9.61
N PHE A 190 -4.86 18.10 -9.37
CA PHE A 190 -4.90 18.80 -8.09
C PHE A 190 -6.19 18.54 -7.33
N THR A 191 -6.12 18.66 -6.01
CA THR A 191 -7.18 18.32 -5.06
C THR A 191 -8.55 18.87 -5.42
N GLN A 192 -8.67 20.17 -5.75
CA GLN A 192 -9.99 20.75 -5.98
C GLN A 192 -10.70 20.15 -7.20
N LEU A 193 -9.98 19.94 -8.30
CA LEU A 193 -10.56 19.35 -9.51
C LEU A 193 -10.78 17.85 -9.34
N GLY A 194 -9.82 17.12 -8.78
CA GLY A 194 -10.00 15.68 -8.55
C GLY A 194 -11.18 15.39 -7.63
N MET A 195 -11.37 16.17 -6.56
CA MET A 195 -12.52 16.05 -5.66
C MET A 195 -13.85 16.44 -6.32
N ALA A 196 -13.83 17.41 -7.24
CA ALA A 196 -15.01 17.82 -8.01
C ALA A 196 -15.40 16.74 -9.05
N ALA A 197 -14.41 16.16 -9.73
CA ALA A 197 -14.60 15.11 -10.72
C ALA A 197 -15.27 13.84 -10.16
N LEU A 198 -15.15 13.58 -8.84
CA LEU A 198 -15.79 12.45 -8.18
C LEU A 198 -17.29 12.68 -7.86
N LEU A 199 -17.80 13.90 -8.00
CA LEU A 199 -19.20 14.24 -7.75
C LEU A 199 -20.07 13.98 -9.00
N PRO A 200 -21.40 13.83 -8.84
CA PRO A 200 -22.31 13.88 -9.99
C PRO A 200 -22.23 15.26 -10.65
N HIS A 201 -22.06 15.29 -11.97
CA HIS A 201 -21.98 16.53 -12.74
C HIS A 201 -22.29 16.29 -14.22
N ASP A 202 -22.82 17.32 -14.88
CA ASP A 202 -22.84 17.42 -16.33
C ASP A 202 -21.66 18.26 -16.84
N THR A 203 -21.24 19.25 -16.04
CA THR A 203 -20.20 20.23 -16.40
C THR A 203 -19.24 20.50 -15.24
N LEU A 204 -17.95 20.64 -15.58
CA LEU A 204 -16.89 21.08 -14.67
C LEU A 204 -16.20 22.30 -15.22
N THR A 205 -16.01 23.33 -14.39
CA THR A 205 -15.35 24.58 -14.80
C THR A 205 -14.36 25.04 -13.74
N ILE A 206 -13.16 25.43 -14.17
CA ILE A 206 -12.23 26.17 -13.32
C ILE A 206 -12.63 27.66 -13.36
N ALA A 207 -12.98 28.23 -12.21
CA ALA A 207 -13.41 29.60 -12.10
C ALA A 207 -12.29 30.59 -12.46
N GLN A 208 -12.66 31.84 -12.74
CA GLN A 208 -11.72 32.91 -13.15
C GLN A 208 -10.71 33.29 -12.04
N ASP A 209 -10.92 32.86 -10.80
CA ASP A 209 -9.95 32.98 -9.72
C ASP A 209 -8.76 32.00 -9.85
N GLY A 210 -8.82 31.10 -10.83
CA GLY A 210 -7.78 30.11 -11.13
C GLY A 210 -7.61 29.04 -10.04
N ARG A 211 -8.59 28.88 -9.15
CA ARG A 211 -8.50 27.98 -7.99
C ARG A 211 -9.78 27.19 -7.79
N THR A 212 -10.93 27.87 -7.74
CA THR A 212 -12.22 27.27 -7.43
C THR A 212 -12.70 26.43 -8.59
N VAL A 213 -13.19 25.22 -8.30
CA VAL A 213 -13.84 24.35 -9.29
C VAL A 213 -15.34 24.34 -9.08
N LEU A 214 -16.08 24.65 -10.15
CA LEU A 214 -17.52 24.64 -10.21
C LEU A 214 -18.01 23.33 -10.80
N VAL A 215 -19.03 22.75 -10.17
CA VAL A 215 -19.82 21.60 -10.61
C VAL A 215 -21.20 22.13 -10.95
N ASP A 216 -21.58 22.11 -12.22
CA ASP A 216 -22.87 22.66 -12.71
C ASP A 216 -23.15 24.08 -12.18
N GLY A 217 -22.11 24.93 -12.27
CA GLY A 217 -22.13 26.32 -11.79
C GLY A 217 -22.05 26.50 -10.27
N GLN A 218 -22.06 25.44 -9.47
CA GLN A 218 -21.94 25.49 -8.02
C GLN A 218 -20.51 25.21 -7.56
N SER A 219 -19.98 26.00 -6.63
CA SER A 219 -18.66 25.71 -6.04
C SER A 219 -18.65 24.34 -5.37
N SER A 220 -17.59 23.56 -5.60
CA SER A 220 -17.33 22.28 -4.92
C SER A 220 -16.33 22.41 -3.76
N ALA A 221 -15.95 23.64 -3.39
CA ALA A 221 -14.96 23.91 -2.36
C ALA A 221 -15.48 23.54 -0.97
N GLY A 222 -14.83 22.59 -0.31
CA GLY A 222 -15.16 22.16 1.05
C GLY A 222 -16.35 21.20 1.15
N THR A 223 -16.39 20.41 2.22
CA THR A 223 -17.36 19.31 2.40
C THR A 223 -18.81 19.77 2.39
N ALA A 224 -19.13 20.96 2.90
CA ALA A 224 -20.50 21.47 2.93
C ALA A 224 -21.08 21.65 1.52
N ASN A 225 -20.29 22.20 0.60
CA ASN A 225 -20.70 22.38 -0.79
C ASN A 225 -20.83 21.04 -1.53
N ARG A 226 -19.87 20.14 -1.34
CA ARG A 226 -19.91 18.79 -1.93
C ARG A 226 -21.12 17.98 -1.42
N ARG A 227 -21.47 18.13 -0.13
CA ARG A 227 -22.70 17.56 0.44
C ARG A 227 -23.94 18.10 -0.25
N LYS A 228 -24.01 19.41 -0.50
CA LYS A 228 -25.16 20.03 -1.18
C LYS A 228 -25.32 19.50 -2.61
N ILE A 229 -24.23 19.44 -3.38
CA ILE A 229 -24.22 18.88 -4.75
C ILE A 229 -24.70 17.43 -4.74
N LEU A 230 -24.12 16.60 -3.86
CA LEU A 230 -24.48 15.18 -3.78
C LEU A 230 -25.94 14.98 -3.35
N ALA A 231 -26.43 15.76 -2.37
CA ALA A 231 -27.81 15.70 -1.92
C ALA A 231 -28.79 16.11 -3.03
N GLN A 232 -28.46 17.13 -3.84
CA GLN A 232 -29.29 17.53 -4.98
C GLN A 232 -29.44 16.40 -6.00
N ALA A 233 -28.33 15.77 -6.38
CA ALA A 233 -28.31 14.68 -7.35
C ALA A 233 -29.02 13.38 -6.87
N THR A 234 -29.24 13.26 -5.56
CA THR A 234 -29.84 12.06 -4.93
C THR A 234 -31.17 12.36 -4.23
N HIS A 235 -31.84 13.47 -4.60
CA HIS A 235 -33.13 13.87 -4.02
C HIS A 235 -33.13 13.94 -2.48
N GLY A 236 -32.03 14.39 -1.90
CA GLY A 236 -31.82 14.53 -0.44
C GLY A 236 -31.22 13.30 0.24
N ALA A 237 -31.05 12.17 -0.46
CA ALA A 237 -30.53 10.93 0.11
C ALA A 237 -28.98 10.87 0.15
N GLY A 238 -28.30 11.94 -0.25
CA GLY A 238 -26.84 12.03 -0.33
C GLY A 238 -26.24 12.81 0.84
N ALA A 239 -25.16 12.30 1.41
CA ALA A 239 -24.40 12.99 2.46
C ALA A 239 -22.91 13.03 2.18
N ALA A 240 -22.23 14.00 2.78
CA ALA A 240 -20.78 14.01 2.83
C ALA A 240 -20.26 14.48 4.20
N LEU A 241 -19.15 13.91 4.66
CA LEU A 241 -18.54 14.24 5.95
C LEU A 241 -17.02 14.00 5.94
N GLN A 242 -16.32 14.47 6.97
CA GLN A 242 -14.90 14.18 7.16
C GLN A 242 -14.73 12.81 7.84
N ALA A 243 -13.64 12.12 7.55
CA ALA A 243 -13.30 10.84 8.16
C ALA A 243 -13.18 10.94 9.69
N ASN A 244 -12.64 12.04 10.21
CA ASN A 244 -12.55 12.29 11.65
C ASN A 244 -13.94 12.38 12.31
N ASP A 245 -14.89 13.05 11.66
CA ASP A 245 -16.27 13.14 12.17
C ASP A 245 -16.89 11.73 12.25
N LEU A 246 -16.75 10.94 11.18
CA LEU A 246 -17.21 9.55 11.17
C LEU A 246 -16.56 8.73 12.29
N LEU A 247 -15.25 8.83 12.49
CA LEU A 247 -14.54 8.07 13.53
C LEU A 247 -14.96 8.47 14.95
N ASN A 248 -15.41 9.71 15.15
CA ASN A 248 -15.91 10.20 16.44
C ASN A 248 -17.39 9.91 16.70
N MET A 249 -18.18 9.54 15.68
CA MET A 249 -19.59 9.15 15.87
C MET A 249 -19.76 7.96 16.82
N SER A 250 -20.80 7.99 17.64
CA SER A 250 -21.35 6.83 18.32
C SER A 250 -21.81 5.76 17.34
N ARG A 251 -22.12 4.57 17.87
CA ARG A 251 -22.67 3.47 17.07
C ARG A 251 -24.06 3.82 16.52
N GLU A 252 -24.85 4.54 17.29
CA GLU A 252 -26.20 4.98 16.97
C GLU A 252 -26.18 6.01 15.84
N GLU A 253 -25.30 7.01 15.93
CA GLU A 253 -25.08 8.01 14.88
C GLU A 253 -24.57 7.37 13.58
N SER A 254 -23.61 6.45 13.67
CA SER A 254 -23.09 5.74 12.49
C SER A 254 -24.19 4.93 11.80
N ARG A 255 -25.09 4.30 12.56
CA ARG A 255 -26.25 3.58 12.01
C ARG A 255 -27.31 4.53 11.45
N ALA A 256 -27.52 5.69 12.06
CA ALA A 256 -28.42 6.71 11.53
C ALA A 256 -27.92 7.20 10.16
N LEU A 257 -26.62 7.49 10.04
CA LEU A 257 -25.98 7.84 8.77
C LEU A 257 -26.30 6.81 7.67
N PHE A 258 -26.24 5.51 7.98
CA PHE A 258 -26.62 4.44 7.05
C PHE A 258 -28.12 4.36 6.76
N ARG A 259 -29.00 4.57 7.75
CA ARG A 259 -30.45 4.53 7.54
C ARG A 259 -30.92 5.68 6.65
N ASP A 260 -30.39 6.87 6.90
CA ASP A 260 -30.95 8.12 6.39
C ASP A 260 -30.43 8.48 4.99
N HIS A 261 -29.35 7.82 4.52
CA HIS A 261 -28.71 8.13 3.24
C HIS A 261 -28.53 6.90 2.35
N GLU A 262 -28.52 7.09 1.04
CA GLU A 262 -28.22 6.08 0.03
C GLU A 262 -26.78 6.19 -0.49
N VAL A 263 -26.24 7.41 -0.56
CA VAL A 263 -24.84 7.69 -0.88
C VAL A 263 -24.21 8.51 0.22
N VAL A 264 -23.04 8.08 0.69
CA VAL A 264 -22.27 8.85 1.66
C VAL A 264 -20.82 8.98 1.20
N TYR A 265 -20.34 10.21 1.04
CA TYR A 265 -18.95 10.52 0.71
C TYR A 265 -18.17 10.89 1.97
N ILE A 266 -17.03 10.25 2.19
CA ILE A 266 -16.18 10.40 3.36
C ILE A 266 -14.82 10.91 2.90
N TYR A 267 -14.47 12.12 3.29
CA TYR A 267 -13.20 12.75 2.91
C TYR A 267 -12.11 12.48 3.96
N HIS A 268 -10.97 11.97 3.52
CA HIS A 268 -9.79 11.67 4.32
C HIS A 268 -8.57 12.35 3.68
N ASN A 269 -7.69 12.99 4.45
CA ASN A 269 -6.65 13.89 3.89
C ASN A 269 -5.23 13.68 4.42
N ARG A 270 -4.96 12.58 5.13
CA ARG A 270 -3.74 12.45 5.94
C ARG A 270 -2.44 12.49 5.12
N ILE A 271 -2.41 11.86 3.95
CA ILE A 271 -1.22 11.81 3.09
C ILE A 271 -0.90 13.22 2.59
N ASP A 272 -1.87 13.87 1.95
CA ASP A 272 -1.69 15.19 1.36
C ASP A 272 -1.35 16.23 2.43
N ALA A 273 -2.07 16.23 3.57
CA ALA A 273 -1.80 17.15 4.68
C ALA A 273 -0.37 17.03 5.25
N ALA A 274 0.25 15.84 5.15
CA ALA A 274 1.64 15.63 5.52
C ALA A 274 2.61 16.05 4.40
N GLY A 275 2.29 15.76 3.14
CA GLY A 275 3.11 16.05 1.97
C GLY A 275 3.18 17.53 1.60
N ASP A 276 2.09 18.27 1.75
CA ASP A 276 1.99 19.63 1.19
C ASP A 276 2.74 20.71 1.99
N LYS A 277 3.11 20.39 3.23
CA LYS A 277 3.86 21.29 4.11
C LYS A 277 5.34 20.93 4.09
N ARG A 278 6.18 21.94 3.88
CA ARG A 278 7.64 21.81 3.88
C ARG A 278 8.16 21.17 5.18
N GLU A 279 7.52 21.46 6.31
CA GLU A 279 7.93 20.99 7.64
C GLU A 279 7.57 19.50 7.89
N SER A 280 6.70 18.91 7.07
CA SER A 280 6.26 17.52 7.25
C SER A 280 6.42 16.62 6.03
N GLU A 281 6.79 17.14 4.86
CA GLU A 281 6.87 16.37 3.61
C GLU A 281 7.78 15.14 3.71
N GLU A 282 8.83 15.18 4.54
CA GLU A 282 9.71 14.03 4.79
C GLU A 282 9.03 12.84 5.49
N ARG A 283 7.87 13.08 6.12
CA ARG A 283 7.08 12.07 6.85
C ARG A 283 5.92 11.50 6.03
N VAL A 284 5.81 11.83 4.74
CA VAL A 284 4.67 11.39 3.90
C VAL A 284 4.52 9.87 3.90
N PHE A 285 5.61 9.10 3.94
CA PHE A 285 5.53 7.64 3.99
C PHE A 285 5.13 7.06 5.35
N ASP A 286 5.35 7.79 6.45
CA ASP A 286 4.70 7.44 7.73
C ASP A 286 3.21 7.72 7.65
N ALA A 287 2.83 8.87 7.06
CA ALA A 287 1.45 9.23 6.86
C ALA A 287 0.72 8.21 5.98
N VAL A 288 1.39 7.61 4.99
CA VAL A 288 0.86 6.47 4.22
C VAL A 288 0.62 5.24 5.11
N ALA A 289 1.59 4.86 5.96
CA ALA A 289 1.42 3.71 6.85
C ALA A 289 0.24 3.89 7.82
N ASP A 290 0.11 5.10 8.40
CA ASP A 290 -1.02 5.47 9.24
C ASP A 290 -2.34 5.48 8.46
N THR A 291 -2.34 6.00 7.23
CA THR A 291 -3.51 6.04 6.34
C THR A 291 -4.02 4.65 6.06
N LEU A 292 -3.14 3.69 5.75
CA LEU A 292 -3.55 2.30 5.52
C LEU A 292 -4.26 1.70 6.75
N ALA A 293 -3.76 1.98 7.96
CA ALA A 293 -4.40 1.52 9.19
C ALA A 293 -5.73 2.25 9.48
N GLU A 294 -5.79 3.55 9.21
CA GLU A 294 -6.99 4.37 9.39
C GLU A 294 -8.12 4.02 8.42
N LEU A 295 -7.81 3.78 7.14
CA LEU A 295 -8.77 3.34 6.15
C LEU A 295 -9.40 1.99 6.51
N ILE A 296 -8.62 1.02 7.02
CA ILE A 296 -9.16 -0.24 7.55
C ILE A 296 -10.10 0.02 8.74
N ARG A 297 -9.75 0.93 9.66
CA ARG A 297 -10.63 1.32 10.77
C ARG A 297 -11.94 1.95 10.28
N ILE A 298 -11.89 2.83 9.28
CA ILE A 298 -13.07 3.45 8.65
C ILE A 298 -13.95 2.37 8.01
N ILE A 299 -13.38 1.48 7.20
CA ILE A 299 -14.08 0.37 6.54
C ILE A 299 -14.79 -0.52 7.58
N LYS A 300 -14.09 -0.89 8.66
CA LYS A 300 -14.67 -1.69 9.76
C LYS A 300 -15.77 -0.94 10.50
N LYS A 301 -15.62 0.36 10.72
CA LYS A 301 -16.64 1.20 11.36
C LYS A 301 -17.92 1.24 10.52
N LEU A 302 -17.79 1.46 9.21
CA LEU A 302 -18.90 1.44 8.27
C LEU A 302 -19.59 0.07 8.23
N ALA A 303 -18.82 -1.02 8.16
CA ALA A 303 -19.36 -2.38 8.22
C ALA A 303 -20.14 -2.63 9.52
N GLY A 304 -19.62 -2.17 10.66
CA GLY A 304 -20.30 -2.24 11.97
C GLY A 304 -21.61 -1.42 12.04
N ALA A 305 -21.77 -0.45 11.13
CA ALA A 305 -22.96 0.35 10.93
C ALA A 305 -23.90 -0.18 9.82
N ASN A 306 -23.68 -1.42 9.35
CA ASN A 306 -24.40 -2.12 8.28
C ASN A 306 -24.12 -1.66 6.85
N ALA A 307 -23.10 -0.83 6.61
CA ALA A 307 -22.66 -0.56 5.24
C ALA A 307 -22.03 -1.81 4.63
N THR A 308 -22.61 -2.32 3.54
CA THR A 308 -22.10 -3.53 2.87
C THR A 308 -21.39 -3.24 1.55
N ASN A 309 -21.67 -2.12 0.90
CA ASN A 309 -21.01 -1.71 -0.34
C ASN A 309 -20.20 -0.44 -0.05
N MET A 310 -18.90 -0.51 -0.30
CA MET A 310 -18.01 0.64 -0.12
C MET A 310 -17.09 0.75 -1.32
N ILE A 311 -16.61 1.96 -1.58
CA ILE A 311 -15.62 2.26 -2.60
C ILE A 311 -14.54 3.10 -1.94
N VAL A 312 -13.26 2.76 -2.14
CA VAL A 312 -12.14 3.63 -1.75
C VAL A 312 -11.49 4.16 -3.03
N THR A 313 -11.28 5.48 -3.11
CA THR A 313 -10.60 6.11 -4.24
C THR A 313 -9.83 7.37 -3.82
N ALA A 314 -9.28 8.09 -4.79
CA ALA A 314 -8.47 9.28 -4.62
C ALA A 314 -8.84 10.37 -5.64
N ASP A 315 -8.50 11.60 -5.31
CA ASP A 315 -8.51 12.76 -6.19
C ASP A 315 -7.24 12.85 -7.05
N HIS A 316 -6.08 12.49 -6.52
CA HIS A 316 -4.82 12.39 -7.24
C HIS A 316 -3.82 11.45 -6.54
N GLY A 317 -2.70 11.19 -7.21
CA GLY A 317 -1.49 10.65 -6.60
C GLY A 317 -0.45 11.76 -6.39
N PHE A 318 0.84 11.38 -6.32
CA PHE A 318 1.93 12.32 -6.08
C PHE A 318 3.30 11.76 -6.51
N ILE A 319 4.23 12.66 -6.78
CA ILE A 319 5.66 12.35 -6.85
C ILE A 319 6.29 12.65 -5.49
N TYR A 320 7.15 11.75 -5.02
CA TYR A 320 7.98 11.99 -3.85
C TYR A 320 9.46 11.69 -4.14
N GLN A 321 10.35 12.60 -3.77
CA GLN A 321 11.80 12.35 -3.73
C GLN A 321 12.33 12.69 -2.35
N ARG A 322 12.98 11.72 -1.69
CA ARG A 322 13.54 11.95 -0.36
C ARG A 322 14.67 12.96 -0.40
N ARG A 323 15.53 12.99 -1.41
CA ARG A 323 16.67 13.91 -1.40
C ARG A 323 16.23 15.35 -1.72
N PRO A 324 16.95 16.37 -1.20
CA PRO A 324 16.85 17.71 -1.75
C PRO A 324 17.04 17.68 -3.26
N LEU A 325 16.25 18.48 -3.97
CA LEU A 325 16.37 18.60 -5.43
C LEU A 325 17.52 19.49 -5.84
N ASP A 326 18.16 19.13 -6.94
CA ASP A 326 19.16 19.94 -7.61
C ASP A 326 18.50 21.04 -8.45
N ALA A 327 19.29 22.04 -8.87
CA ALA A 327 18.78 23.13 -9.68
C ALA A 327 18.20 22.67 -11.03
N SER A 328 18.72 21.56 -11.56
CA SER A 328 18.30 20.91 -12.81
C SER A 328 16.94 20.23 -12.74
N ASP A 329 16.45 19.88 -11.56
CA ASP A 329 15.11 19.26 -11.36
C ASP A 329 13.96 20.28 -11.45
N PHE A 330 14.30 21.56 -11.54
CA PHE A 330 13.34 22.63 -11.72
C PHE A 330 13.20 22.98 -13.20
N ALA A 331 11.97 23.34 -13.60
CA ALA A 331 11.71 23.79 -14.96
C ALA A 331 12.63 24.97 -15.32
N GLY A 332 13.42 24.79 -16.39
CA GLY A 332 14.41 25.78 -16.84
C GLY A 332 13.79 27.06 -17.43
N GLN A 333 12.48 27.07 -17.68
CA GLN A 333 11.75 28.23 -18.20
C GLN A 333 10.63 28.63 -17.25
N GLN A 334 10.49 29.93 -17.01
CA GLN A 334 9.31 30.48 -16.37
C GLN A 334 8.11 30.36 -17.31
N ALA A 335 6.93 30.07 -16.76
CA ALA A 335 5.70 30.09 -17.51
C ALA A 335 5.39 31.50 -18.05
N LYS A 336 4.89 31.57 -19.28
CA LYS A 336 4.54 32.81 -19.97
C LYS A 336 3.12 32.69 -20.53
N GLY A 337 2.43 33.82 -20.64
CA GLY A 337 1.12 33.91 -21.25
C GLY A 337 0.53 35.30 -21.13
N GLY A 338 -0.64 35.51 -21.73
CA GLY A 338 -1.36 36.79 -21.66
C GLY A 338 -1.80 37.11 -20.23
N GLN A 339 -2.30 36.11 -19.50
CA GLN A 339 -2.66 36.23 -18.09
C GLN A 339 -2.29 34.95 -17.34
N ILE A 340 -1.55 35.08 -16.24
CA ILE A 340 -1.25 33.97 -15.31
C ILE A 340 -2.08 34.18 -14.05
N LEU A 341 -2.94 33.22 -13.72
CA LEU A 341 -3.86 33.28 -12.57
C LEU A 341 -3.33 32.49 -11.38
N THR A 342 -2.83 31.28 -11.64
CA THR A 342 -2.27 30.40 -10.60
C THR A 342 -0.94 29.81 -11.07
N VAL A 343 0.05 29.84 -10.19
CA VAL A 343 1.31 29.11 -10.34
C VAL A 343 1.45 28.17 -9.14
N ASN A 344 1.46 26.87 -9.42
CA ASN A 344 1.77 25.83 -8.45
C ASN A 344 3.04 25.08 -8.91
N ARG A 345 3.56 24.16 -8.09
CA ARG A 345 4.80 23.42 -8.36
C ARG A 345 4.70 22.53 -9.61
N ARG A 346 3.49 22.07 -9.98
CA ARG A 346 3.27 21.13 -11.09
C ARG A 346 2.23 21.58 -12.12
N TYR A 347 1.73 22.80 -12.00
CA TYR A 347 0.85 23.36 -13.02
C TYR A 347 0.84 24.89 -12.96
N VAL A 348 0.48 25.50 -14.09
CA VAL A 348 0.11 26.91 -14.20
C VAL A 348 -1.24 27.00 -14.86
N LEU A 349 -2.11 27.87 -14.36
CA LEU A 349 -3.43 28.15 -14.92
C LEU A 349 -3.49 29.61 -15.35
N GLY A 350 -4.10 29.87 -16.51
CA GLY A 350 -4.17 31.21 -17.07
C GLY A 350 -4.87 31.26 -18.42
N LYS A 351 -4.64 32.36 -19.16
CA LYS A 351 -5.17 32.59 -20.51
C LYS A 351 -4.04 32.93 -21.47
N SER A 352 -4.17 32.48 -22.72
CA SER A 352 -3.18 32.67 -23.78
C SER A 352 -1.77 32.24 -23.33
N LEU A 353 -1.68 31.05 -22.73
CA LEU A 353 -0.44 30.47 -22.22
C LEU A 353 0.45 30.01 -23.38
N GLN A 354 1.75 30.22 -23.25
CA GLN A 354 2.73 29.84 -24.26
C GLN A 354 3.35 28.49 -23.92
N GLU A 355 3.19 27.53 -24.83
CA GLU A 355 3.85 26.23 -24.74
C GLU A 355 5.36 26.38 -24.99
N GLY A 356 6.13 26.42 -23.90
CA GLY A 356 7.60 26.39 -23.95
C GLY A 356 8.14 24.96 -23.89
N ARG A 357 9.46 24.78 -24.03
CA ARG A 357 10.08 23.44 -24.02
C ARG A 357 9.89 22.67 -22.72
N SER A 358 9.76 23.38 -21.59
CA SER A 358 9.61 22.80 -20.26
C SER A 358 8.18 22.40 -19.91
N PHE A 359 7.20 22.70 -20.76
CA PHE A 359 5.78 22.51 -20.47
C PHE A 359 5.07 21.75 -21.57
N LYS A 360 4.06 20.97 -21.19
CA LYS A 360 2.98 20.56 -22.09
C LYS A 360 1.79 21.49 -21.83
N ARG A 361 1.19 22.02 -22.89
CA ARG A 361 0.00 22.87 -22.81
C ARG A 361 -1.26 22.06 -23.09
N PHE A 362 -2.31 22.35 -22.33
CA PHE A 362 -3.68 21.91 -22.61
C PHE A 362 -4.64 23.08 -22.49
N THR A 363 -5.67 23.11 -23.32
CA THR A 363 -6.88 23.91 -23.09
C THR A 363 -7.85 23.14 -22.20
N VAL A 364 -8.83 23.82 -21.60
CA VAL A 364 -9.92 23.13 -20.89
C VAL A 364 -10.66 22.10 -21.75
N ARG A 365 -10.84 22.36 -23.04
CA ARG A 365 -11.52 21.41 -23.95
C ARG A 365 -10.73 20.14 -24.15
N ASP A 366 -9.40 20.25 -24.25
CA ASP A 366 -8.50 19.09 -24.40
C ASP A 366 -8.61 18.14 -23.21
N VAL A 367 -9.03 18.64 -22.04
CA VAL A 367 -9.15 17.85 -20.80
C VAL A 367 -10.60 17.62 -20.37
N GLY A 368 -11.58 17.94 -21.22
CA GLY A 368 -13.01 17.70 -20.94
C GLY A 368 -13.63 18.65 -19.91
N LEU A 369 -13.09 19.86 -19.79
CA LEU A 369 -13.61 20.92 -18.92
C LEU A 369 -14.22 22.07 -19.75
N ASP A 370 -15.13 22.81 -19.12
CA ASP A 370 -15.76 23.99 -19.69
C ASP A 370 -15.01 25.28 -19.35
N GLY A 371 -15.20 26.30 -20.19
CA GLY A 371 -14.65 27.65 -20.02
C GLY A 371 -13.54 28.02 -21.02
N GLU A 372 -12.66 28.91 -20.59
CA GLU A 372 -11.60 29.50 -21.43
C GLU A 372 -10.20 29.34 -20.84
N MET A 373 -10.07 28.58 -19.75
CA MET A 373 -8.79 28.42 -19.07
C MET A 373 -7.83 27.57 -19.92
N GLU A 374 -6.56 27.87 -19.80
CA GLU A 374 -5.47 27.05 -20.31
C GLU A 374 -4.57 26.62 -19.15
N MET A 375 -3.86 25.52 -19.35
CA MET A 375 -2.93 24.98 -18.38
C MET A 375 -1.57 24.64 -18.99
N LEU A 376 -0.52 24.89 -18.24
CA LEU A 376 0.82 24.41 -18.52
C LEU A 376 1.24 23.43 -17.44
N LEU A 377 1.60 22.21 -17.83
CA LEU A 377 2.11 21.17 -16.95
C LEU A 377 3.62 21.03 -17.18
N PRO A 378 4.48 21.19 -16.16
CA PRO A 378 5.90 20.89 -16.28
C PRO A 378 6.10 19.45 -16.73
N LYS A 379 6.94 19.28 -17.75
CA LYS A 379 7.22 17.98 -18.35
C LYS A 379 7.90 17.02 -17.37
N SER A 380 7.64 15.73 -17.48
CA SER A 380 8.26 14.68 -16.66
C SER A 380 8.09 14.99 -15.16
N VAL A 381 9.14 14.87 -14.37
CA VAL A 381 9.14 15.09 -12.91
C VAL A 381 9.45 16.54 -12.50
N ASN A 382 9.66 17.44 -13.47
CA ASN A 382 10.13 18.80 -13.25
C ASN A 382 9.21 19.65 -12.38
N ARG A 383 9.75 20.58 -11.60
CA ARG A 383 8.95 21.42 -10.69
C ARG A 383 9.14 22.90 -10.96
N LEU A 384 8.10 23.69 -10.72
CA LEU A 384 8.20 25.14 -10.67
C LEU A 384 8.64 25.58 -9.28
N ARG A 385 9.48 26.63 -9.23
CA ARG A 385 9.90 27.24 -7.97
C ARG A 385 8.75 28.08 -7.41
N VAL A 386 8.20 27.66 -6.29
CA VAL A 386 7.19 28.41 -5.53
C VAL A 386 7.77 28.78 -4.18
N LYS A 387 7.76 30.08 -3.85
CA LYS A 387 8.38 30.59 -2.62
C LYS A 387 7.72 29.97 -1.39
N GLY A 388 8.53 29.40 -0.49
CA GLY A 388 8.07 28.83 0.77
C GLY A 388 7.47 27.43 0.68
N ALA A 389 7.29 26.87 -0.53
CA ALA A 389 6.75 25.53 -0.69
C ALA A 389 7.82 24.45 -0.52
N GLY A 390 7.41 23.29 0.01
CA GLY A 390 8.22 22.07 0.00
C GLY A 390 8.47 21.60 -1.43
N SER A 391 9.57 20.89 -1.63
CA SER A 391 9.95 20.41 -2.96
C SER A 391 10.04 18.91 -3.05
N ARG A 392 9.88 18.14 -1.97
CA ARG A 392 10.02 16.67 -2.00
C ARG A 392 8.74 15.99 -2.42
N TYR A 393 7.60 16.51 -1.99
CA TYR A 393 6.27 16.04 -2.36
C TYR A 393 5.60 17.04 -3.31
N VAL A 394 5.10 16.57 -4.44
CA VAL A 394 4.34 17.38 -5.39
C VAL A 394 3.27 16.58 -6.12
N HIS A 395 2.21 17.26 -6.53
CA HIS A 395 1.15 16.72 -7.38
C HIS A 395 0.61 17.85 -8.28
N GLY A 396 -0.24 17.51 -9.25
CA GLY A 396 -0.84 18.46 -10.20
C GLY A 396 -0.38 18.30 -11.65
N GLY A 397 0.62 17.47 -11.91
CA GLY A 397 1.14 17.17 -13.24
C GLY A 397 0.48 15.96 -13.90
N ALA A 398 1.12 15.46 -14.97
CA ALA A 398 0.64 14.34 -15.77
C ALA A 398 1.48 13.05 -15.61
N SER A 399 2.31 12.94 -14.57
CA SER A 399 3.07 11.69 -14.33
C SER A 399 2.14 10.52 -14.00
N LEU A 400 2.57 9.30 -14.30
CA LEU A 400 1.81 8.09 -13.96
C LEU A 400 1.52 8.00 -12.45
N GLN A 401 2.47 8.44 -11.61
CA GLN A 401 2.31 8.49 -10.15
C GLN A 401 1.25 9.49 -9.68
N GLU A 402 1.00 10.56 -10.45
CA GLU A 402 0.02 11.59 -10.14
C GLU A 402 -1.38 11.25 -10.69
N ILE A 403 -1.45 10.66 -11.89
CA ILE A 403 -2.73 10.51 -12.62
C ILE A 403 -3.40 9.14 -12.47
N ILE A 404 -2.69 8.10 -12.01
CA ILE A 404 -3.29 6.79 -11.82
C ILE A 404 -3.70 6.64 -10.35
N VAL A 405 -5.01 6.62 -10.13
CA VAL A 405 -5.62 6.47 -8.81
C VAL A 405 -6.36 5.13 -8.69
N PRO A 406 -6.40 4.53 -7.48
CA PRO A 406 -7.11 3.29 -7.27
C PRO A 406 -8.63 3.52 -7.18
N VAL A 407 -9.41 2.53 -7.61
CA VAL A 407 -10.84 2.41 -7.32
C VAL A 407 -11.07 1.02 -6.71
N ILE A 408 -11.17 0.96 -5.38
CA ILE A 408 -11.30 -0.30 -4.65
C ILE A 408 -12.76 -0.51 -4.31
N HIS A 409 -13.41 -1.46 -4.97
CA HIS A 409 -14.75 -1.91 -4.60
C HIS A 409 -14.65 -2.87 -3.41
N ILE A 410 -15.48 -2.67 -2.39
CA ILE A 410 -15.49 -3.49 -1.19
C ILE A 410 -16.91 -3.98 -0.94
N ASN A 411 -17.04 -5.28 -0.69
CA ASN A 411 -18.30 -5.89 -0.29
C ASN A 411 -18.13 -6.67 1.03
N LYS A 412 -18.91 -6.29 2.05
CA LYS A 412 -18.97 -7.04 3.31
C LYS A 412 -19.91 -8.24 3.17
N LYS A 413 -19.36 -9.45 3.31
CA LYS A 413 -20.09 -10.72 3.32
C LYS A 413 -20.61 -11.10 4.72
N ARG A 414 -21.56 -12.04 4.72
CA ARG A 414 -22.14 -12.61 5.94
C ARG A 414 -21.35 -13.80 6.50
N GLN A 415 -20.84 -14.66 5.61
CA GLN A 415 -20.12 -15.89 5.97
C GLN A 415 -18.62 -15.64 6.04
N SER A 416 -17.95 -16.34 6.97
CA SER A 416 -16.49 -16.35 7.08
C SER A 416 -15.87 -16.83 5.77
N ASP A 417 -14.85 -16.14 5.29
CA ASP A 417 -14.18 -16.47 4.02
C ASP A 417 -12.66 -16.64 4.18
N VAL A 418 -12.17 -16.68 5.42
CA VAL A 418 -10.78 -16.91 5.76
C VAL A 418 -10.55 -18.29 6.38
N THR A 419 -9.40 -18.88 6.06
CA THR A 419 -8.83 -20.07 6.71
C THR A 419 -7.41 -19.77 7.16
N LYS A 420 -6.73 -20.72 7.80
CA LYS A 420 -5.30 -20.62 8.14
C LYS A 420 -4.52 -21.68 7.40
N VAL A 421 -3.29 -21.37 7.00
CA VAL A 421 -2.37 -22.35 6.42
C VAL A 421 -2.23 -23.59 7.31
N ASN A 422 -2.13 -24.76 6.70
CA ASN A 422 -1.83 -26.01 7.36
C ASN A 422 -0.32 -26.23 7.44
N VAL A 423 0.09 -26.93 8.49
CA VAL A 423 1.49 -27.20 8.79
C VAL A 423 1.69 -28.68 9.05
N ASP A 424 2.63 -29.28 8.33
CA ASP A 424 3.06 -30.66 8.50
C ASP A 424 4.46 -30.76 9.12
N ILE A 425 4.71 -31.93 9.71
CA ILE A 425 5.99 -32.28 10.31
C ILE A 425 6.68 -33.25 9.35
N LEU A 426 7.73 -32.77 8.68
CA LEU A 426 8.54 -33.61 7.81
C LEU A 426 9.49 -34.44 8.69
N ARG A 427 9.08 -35.68 8.97
CA ARG A 427 9.91 -36.62 9.75
C ARG A 427 11.06 -37.09 8.88
N GLY A 428 12.26 -37.14 9.48
CA GLY A 428 13.38 -37.87 8.89
C GLY A 428 13.13 -39.38 8.91
N VAL A 429 14.06 -40.14 8.35
CA VAL A 429 13.98 -41.61 8.23
C VAL A 429 13.89 -42.31 9.60
N SER A 430 14.40 -41.68 10.67
CA SER A 430 14.36 -42.21 12.03
C SER A 430 13.48 -41.36 12.94
N SER A 431 12.63 -42.03 13.73
CA SER A 431 11.88 -41.44 14.85
C SER A 431 12.62 -41.57 16.19
N ILE A 432 13.91 -41.93 16.17
CA ILE A 432 14.74 -42.07 17.37
C ILE A 432 15.67 -40.87 17.50
N ILE A 433 15.64 -40.21 18.67
CA ILE A 433 16.52 -39.11 19.02
C ILE A 433 17.65 -39.65 19.90
N THR A 434 18.89 -39.57 19.43
CA THR A 434 20.06 -40.09 20.16
C THR A 434 21.00 -39.00 20.69
N THR A 435 20.85 -37.77 20.20
CA THR A 435 21.70 -36.61 20.47
C THR A 435 20.99 -35.55 21.31
N ASN A 436 21.75 -34.61 21.90
CA ASN A 436 21.19 -33.47 22.63
C ASN A 436 20.53 -32.42 21.72
N GLN A 437 20.81 -32.47 20.42
CA GLN A 437 20.26 -31.54 19.45
C GLN A 437 19.61 -32.32 18.32
N ILE A 438 18.45 -31.86 17.86
CA ILE A 438 17.75 -32.46 16.72
C ILE A 438 17.18 -31.37 15.84
N THR A 439 17.38 -31.49 14.53
CA THR A 439 16.73 -30.62 13.55
C THR A 439 15.48 -31.31 13.01
N ILE A 440 14.32 -30.66 13.16
CA ILE A 440 13.04 -31.10 12.62
C ILE A 440 12.57 -30.06 11.61
N ARG A 441 12.09 -30.53 10.46
CA ARG A 441 11.56 -29.66 9.40
C ARG A 441 10.04 -29.57 9.51
N PHE A 442 9.53 -28.35 9.43
CA PHE A 442 8.10 -28.07 9.31
C PHE A 442 7.80 -27.60 7.90
N TYR A 443 6.65 -27.98 7.37
CA TYR A 443 6.25 -27.65 6.01
C TYR A 443 4.88 -26.97 6.02
N GLN A 444 4.78 -25.78 5.43
CA GLN A 444 3.51 -25.14 5.16
C GLN A 444 2.93 -25.70 3.87
N THR A 445 1.83 -26.45 3.97
CA THR A 445 1.33 -27.30 2.87
C THR A 445 0.75 -26.50 1.70
N GLU A 446 0.21 -25.32 1.98
CA GLU A 446 -0.31 -24.39 0.98
C GLU A 446 0.29 -22.99 1.17
N PRO A 447 0.41 -22.16 0.12
CA PRO A 447 0.85 -20.78 0.26
C PRO A 447 -0.15 -19.96 1.09
N ALA A 448 0.39 -19.05 1.89
CA ALA A 448 -0.38 -18.01 2.53
C ALA A 448 -0.90 -17.05 1.45
N THR A 449 -2.18 -16.77 1.48
CA THR A 449 -2.85 -15.83 0.58
C THR A 449 -3.62 -14.81 1.41
N ALA A 450 -4.32 -13.89 0.75
CA ALA A 450 -5.21 -12.98 1.48
C ALA A 450 -6.33 -13.74 2.24
N LYS A 451 -6.78 -14.90 1.75
CA LYS A 451 -7.85 -15.69 2.39
C LYS A 451 -7.35 -16.94 3.12
N VAL A 452 -6.11 -17.35 2.88
CA VAL A 452 -5.43 -18.40 3.64
C VAL A 452 -4.39 -17.73 4.53
N GLN A 453 -4.79 -17.40 5.75
CA GLN A 453 -4.01 -16.58 6.66
C GLN A 453 -2.82 -17.31 7.27
N PRO A 454 -1.79 -16.57 7.70
CA PRO A 454 -0.68 -17.13 8.44
C PRO A 454 -1.09 -17.87 9.72
N ARG A 455 -0.26 -18.83 10.13
CA ARG A 455 -0.45 -19.57 11.38
C ARG A 455 0.77 -19.39 12.28
N VAL A 456 0.54 -19.13 13.58
CA VAL A 456 1.61 -19.05 14.58
C VAL A 456 1.52 -20.28 15.48
N LEU A 457 2.60 -21.04 15.58
CA LEU A 457 2.66 -22.28 16.37
C LEU A 457 3.83 -22.23 17.34
N ARG A 458 3.54 -22.60 18.59
CA ARG A 458 4.53 -22.88 19.61
C ARG A 458 4.95 -24.34 19.49
N VAL A 459 6.25 -24.62 19.45
CA VAL A 459 6.76 -25.96 19.20
C VAL A 459 7.80 -26.36 20.24
N GLY A 460 7.70 -27.60 20.74
CA GLY A 460 8.63 -28.18 21.71
C GLY A 460 8.48 -29.70 21.85
N LEU A 461 9.46 -30.35 22.46
CA LEU A 461 9.46 -31.76 22.80
C LEU A 461 9.00 -31.96 24.24
N TYR A 462 8.06 -32.86 24.45
CA TYR A 462 7.44 -33.12 25.74
C TYR A 462 7.44 -34.60 26.09
N THR A 463 7.51 -34.94 27.37
CA THR A 463 7.23 -36.30 27.87
C THR A 463 5.76 -36.66 27.68
N GLN A 464 5.40 -37.93 27.89
CA GLN A 464 4.00 -38.36 27.93
C GLN A 464 3.20 -37.67 29.05
N SER A 465 3.85 -37.38 30.18
CA SER A 465 3.25 -36.61 31.29
C SER A 465 3.09 -35.11 30.99
N GLY A 466 3.58 -34.62 29.85
CA GLY A 466 3.43 -33.23 29.42
C GLY A 466 4.53 -32.28 29.89
N GLN A 467 5.63 -32.79 30.44
CA GLN A 467 6.78 -31.98 30.83
C GLN A 467 7.60 -31.61 29.58
N LEU A 468 7.90 -30.31 29.40
CA LEU A 468 8.78 -29.83 28.34
C LEU A 468 10.22 -30.28 28.60
N ILE A 469 10.85 -30.89 27.61
CA ILE A 469 12.22 -31.44 27.69
C ILE A 469 13.18 -30.83 26.65
N SER A 470 12.74 -29.86 25.86
CA SER A 470 13.58 -29.05 24.97
C SER A 470 13.41 -27.55 25.23
N ASP A 471 14.21 -26.73 24.55
CA ASP A 471 13.81 -25.36 24.27
C ASP A 471 12.51 -25.30 23.45
N ARG A 472 11.93 -24.09 23.39
CA ARG A 472 10.62 -23.85 22.81
C ARG A 472 10.71 -22.73 21.79
N HIS A 473 10.17 -22.99 20.61
CA HIS A 473 10.16 -22.03 19.50
C HIS A 473 8.75 -21.53 19.22
N GLU A 474 8.63 -20.28 18.78
CA GLU A 474 7.39 -19.70 18.27
C GLU A 474 7.59 -19.45 16.77
N LEU A 475 6.96 -20.27 15.94
CA LEU A 475 7.14 -20.28 14.49
C LEU A 475 5.95 -19.60 13.80
N VAL A 476 6.23 -18.75 12.81
CA VAL A 476 5.23 -18.05 12.00
C VAL A 476 5.23 -18.62 10.59
N PHE A 477 4.16 -19.29 10.19
CA PHE A 477 3.97 -19.85 8.86
C PHE A 477 3.18 -18.84 8.00
N ASP A 478 3.90 -18.02 7.23
CA ASP A 478 3.36 -16.94 6.39
C ASP A 478 3.91 -16.96 4.95
N PHE A 479 4.44 -18.09 4.48
CA PHE A 479 5.07 -18.16 3.16
C PHE A 479 4.05 -18.07 2.04
N SER A 480 4.22 -17.15 1.11
CA SER A 480 3.35 -17.01 -0.07
C SER A 480 3.88 -17.66 -1.34
N SER A 481 5.05 -18.32 -1.28
CA SER A 481 5.66 -18.97 -2.44
C SER A 481 4.86 -20.20 -2.86
N GLU A 482 4.66 -20.41 -4.17
CA GLU A 482 4.09 -21.63 -4.73
C GLU A 482 5.09 -22.80 -4.71
N ASN A 483 6.39 -22.52 -4.59
CA ASN A 483 7.43 -23.54 -4.50
C ASN A 483 7.44 -24.19 -3.10
N GLU A 484 7.14 -25.49 -3.04
CA GLU A 484 7.04 -26.25 -1.79
C GLU A 484 8.32 -26.19 -0.95
N ARG A 485 9.49 -26.23 -1.59
CA ARG A 485 10.80 -26.22 -0.89
C ARG A 485 11.07 -24.90 -0.17
N GLU A 486 10.45 -23.82 -0.62
CA GLU A 486 10.59 -22.49 0.00
C GLU A 486 9.66 -22.31 1.20
N ARG A 487 8.73 -23.26 1.42
CA ARG A 487 7.80 -23.30 2.54
C ARG A 487 8.21 -24.25 3.66
N GLU A 488 9.47 -24.69 3.65
CA GLU A 488 10.06 -25.52 4.69
C GLU A 488 10.82 -24.67 5.74
N ILE A 489 10.58 -24.94 7.02
CA ILE A 489 11.29 -24.34 8.15
C ILE A 489 12.07 -25.44 8.89
N PRO A 490 13.40 -25.53 8.72
CA PRO A 490 14.22 -26.34 9.61
C PRO A 490 14.36 -25.65 10.97
N VAL A 491 14.09 -26.38 12.06
CA VAL A 491 14.23 -25.89 13.43
C VAL A 491 15.07 -26.87 14.22
N GLN A 492 16.15 -26.37 14.82
CA GLN A 492 16.99 -27.14 15.72
C GLN A 492 16.49 -26.99 17.15
N PHE A 493 16.08 -28.10 17.76
CA PHE A 493 15.72 -28.18 19.17
C PHE A 493 16.93 -28.62 19.99
N ILE A 494 17.09 -28.03 21.16
CA ILE A 494 18.12 -28.37 22.15
C ILE A 494 17.41 -29.00 23.34
N LEU A 495 17.76 -30.25 23.66
CA LEU A 495 17.26 -30.93 24.82
C LEU A 495 17.80 -30.31 26.11
N THR A 496 16.91 -30.15 27.09
CA THR A 496 17.22 -29.66 28.43
C THR A 496 17.65 -30.82 29.33
N ARG A 497 18.18 -30.52 30.53
CA ARG A 497 18.54 -31.55 31.53
C ARG A 497 17.34 -32.44 31.91
N GLN A 498 16.13 -31.88 31.89
CA GLN A 498 14.89 -32.63 32.16
C GLN A 498 14.69 -33.83 31.22
N SER A 499 15.29 -33.80 30.01
CA SER A 499 15.24 -34.92 29.06
C SER A 499 15.86 -36.22 29.58
N GLU A 500 16.75 -36.18 30.57
CA GLU A 500 17.40 -37.36 31.14
C GLU A 500 16.40 -38.34 31.76
N THR A 501 15.33 -37.80 32.37
CA THR A 501 14.24 -38.60 32.96
C THR A 501 13.39 -39.33 31.93
N ALA A 502 13.47 -38.93 30.66
CA ALA A 502 12.71 -39.50 29.55
C ALA A 502 13.56 -40.42 28.65
N ASN A 503 14.81 -40.75 29.06
CA ASN A 503 15.65 -41.63 28.25
C ASN A 503 15.07 -43.05 28.18
N GLY A 504 15.06 -43.63 26.98
CA GLY A 504 14.39 -44.90 26.68
C GLY A 504 12.87 -44.80 26.51
N GLN A 505 12.27 -43.61 26.70
CA GLN A 505 10.83 -43.42 26.65
C GLN A 505 10.37 -42.79 25.32
N GLU A 506 9.08 -42.96 25.02
CA GLU A 506 8.41 -42.21 23.97
C GLU A 506 8.16 -40.77 24.42
N ILE A 507 8.44 -39.83 23.54
CA ILE A 507 8.23 -38.39 23.72
C ILE A 507 7.43 -37.85 22.54
N ALA A 508 6.81 -36.69 22.72
CA ALA A 508 5.98 -36.04 21.72
C ALA A 508 6.54 -34.67 21.34
N LEU A 509 6.83 -34.47 20.06
CA LEU A 509 6.88 -33.14 19.47
C LEU A 509 5.45 -32.61 19.39
N ARG A 510 5.18 -31.48 20.02
CA ARG A 510 3.86 -30.84 19.99
C ARG A 510 3.97 -29.49 19.29
N LEU A 511 3.07 -29.27 18.33
CA LEU A 511 2.81 -27.96 17.73
C LEU A 511 1.51 -27.47 18.37
N GLU A 512 1.61 -26.37 19.10
CA GLU A 512 0.54 -25.82 19.91
C GLU A 512 0.13 -24.45 19.36
N GLU A 513 -1.17 -24.24 19.21
CA GLU A 513 -1.72 -22.96 18.76
C GLU A 513 -2.40 -22.27 19.95
N GLN A 514 -2.21 -20.96 20.06
CA GLN A 514 -2.89 -20.17 21.09
C GLN A 514 -4.38 -20.08 20.75
N VAL A 515 -5.24 -20.37 21.72
CA VAL A 515 -6.68 -20.19 21.56
C VAL A 515 -6.98 -18.68 21.54
N PRO A 516 -7.63 -18.16 20.49
CA PRO A 516 -7.84 -16.72 20.32
C PRO A 516 -8.47 -16.07 21.56
N GLY A 517 -7.90 -14.94 22.00
CA GLY A 517 -8.40 -14.18 23.16
C GLY A 517 -8.04 -14.77 24.53
N THR A 518 -7.21 -15.81 24.59
CA THR A 518 -6.81 -16.46 25.86
C THR A 518 -5.29 -16.65 25.94
N SER A 519 -4.77 -16.95 27.13
CA SER A 519 -3.38 -17.41 27.31
C SER A 519 -3.21 -18.92 27.12
N HIS A 520 -4.29 -19.65 26.83
CA HIS A 520 -4.30 -21.09 26.69
C HIS A 520 -3.82 -21.53 25.30
N TYR A 521 -3.14 -22.67 25.27
CA TYR A 521 -2.65 -23.31 24.05
C TYR A 521 -3.32 -24.66 23.87
N GLN A 522 -3.71 -24.97 22.64
CA GLN A 522 -4.25 -26.26 22.25
C GLN A 522 -3.29 -26.97 21.30
N VAL A 523 -3.21 -28.30 21.37
CA VAL A 523 -2.37 -29.07 20.44
C VAL A 523 -3.00 -29.02 19.05
N TYR A 524 -2.29 -28.41 18.11
CA TYR A 524 -2.65 -28.40 16.69
C TYR A 524 -2.28 -29.71 16.01
N LYS A 525 -1.03 -30.16 16.22
CA LYS A 525 -0.50 -31.41 15.63
C LYS A 525 0.60 -31.96 16.53
N SER A 526 0.81 -33.28 16.50
CA SER A 526 1.89 -33.92 17.27
C SER A 526 2.58 -35.02 16.48
N ALA A 527 3.85 -35.27 16.80
CA ALA A 527 4.62 -36.40 16.29
C ALA A 527 5.34 -37.13 17.43
N ARG A 528 5.33 -38.45 17.37
CA ARG A 528 5.98 -39.32 18.37
C ARG A 528 7.42 -39.60 17.98
N TYR A 529 8.30 -39.55 18.98
CA TYR A 529 9.70 -39.91 18.88
C TYR A 529 10.09 -40.79 20.07
N VAL A 530 11.19 -41.54 19.96
CA VAL A 530 11.77 -42.28 21.09
C VAL A 530 13.11 -41.66 21.44
N LEU A 531 13.31 -41.26 22.69
CA LEU A 531 14.59 -40.74 23.16
C LEU A 531 15.50 -41.93 23.54
N LYS A 532 16.65 -42.07 22.90
CA LYS A 532 17.66 -43.10 23.22
C LYS A 532 19.06 -42.50 23.19
N ARG A 533 19.42 -41.79 24.25
CA ARG A 533 20.75 -41.25 24.44
C ARG A 533 21.69 -42.36 24.90
N ARG A 534 22.83 -42.52 24.23
CA ARG A 534 23.97 -43.27 24.76
C ARG A 534 24.66 -42.35 25.78
N PHE A 535 24.70 -42.75 27.04
CA PHE A 535 25.54 -42.08 28.02
C PHE A 535 27.00 -42.35 27.64
N GLY A 536 27.68 -41.36 27.09
CA GLY A 536 29.14 -41.31 27.14
C GLY A 536 29.53 -40.70 28.47
N SER A 537 30.16 -41.49 29.33
CA SER A 537 30.97 -41.00 30.44
C SER A 537 32.21 -40.30 29.86
N ASP A 538 32.04 -39.12 29.25
CA ASP A 538 33.15 -38.25 28.89
C ASP A 538 33.36 -37.29 30.05
N PHE A 539 34.02 -37.77 31.11
CA PHE A 539 34.88 -37.05 32.06
C PHE A 539 35.23 -38.03 33.19
N ASP A 540 36.19 -38.90 32.94
CA ASP A 540 37.06 -39.51 33.96
C ASP A 540 38.37 -39.88 33.24
N PHE A 541 39.33 -38.95 33.24
CA PHE A 541 40.78 -39.15 33.39
C PHE A 541 41.49 -37.80 33.56
#